data_AF-A0A2T0USV2-F1
#
_entry.id   AF-A0A2T0USV2-F1
#
_cell.length_a   1.000
_cell.length_b   1.000
_cell.length_c   1.000
_cell.angle_alpha   90.00
_cell.angle_beta   90.00
_cell.angle_gamma   90.00
#
_symmetry.space_group_name_H-M   'P 1'
#
loop_
_entity.id
_entity.type
_entity.pdbx_description
1 polymer ?
#
loop_
_entity_poly.entity_id
_entity_poly.type
_entity_poly.pdbx_seq_one_letter_code
_entity_poly.pdbx_strand_id
1 'polypeptide(L)'
;MTTDEQTADREIVLSRIVNGPRRLVFKAFTEVRHLAQWWGPDGFTTTTRAFAFREGGDWDFTMHGPDGTDFPNWITFREIVAPERIRLVHGTFKDDPERFDQVITFTDLGERTDLEMRTVFPTKAHKDLVVEQYGAVEGGRQTLGRLAAYIEKEGEI
;
A
#
# COMPACT_ATOMS: atom_id res chain seq x y z
N MET A 1 0.93 6.70 27.39
CA MET A 1 0.44 5.42 26.86
C MET A 1 0.36 5.56 25.35
N THR A 2 1.43 5.16 24.68
CA THR A 2 1.57 5.19 23.22
C THR A 2 0.73 4.06 22.63
N THR A 3 0.01 4.34 21.55
CA THR A 3 -0.93 3.47 20.84
C THR A 3 -0.32 2.14 20.33
N ASP A 4 0.98 1.93 20.49
CA ASP A 4 1.76 0.79 19.99
C ASP A 4 1.49 -0.57 20.68
N GLU A 5 1.21 -0.59 21.99
CA GLU A 5 1.15 -1.88 22.72
C GLU A 5 -0.12 -2.71 22.42
N GLN A 6 -1.20 -2.07 21.92
CA GLN A 6 -2.49 -2.75 21.72
C GLN A 6 -2.63 -3.48 20.38
N THR A 7 -1.73 -3.26 19.42
CA THR A 7 -1.81 -3.87 18.08
C THR A 7 -0.59 -4.66 17.68
N ALA A 8 0.46 -4.68 18.51
CA ALA A 8 1.75 -5.28 18.20
C ALA A 8 1.69 -6.74 17.71
N ASP A 9 0.73 -7.55 18.21
CA ASP A 9 0.60 -8.95 17.82
C ASP A 9 -0.11 -9.17 16.46
N ARG A 10 -0.84 -8.16 15.97
CA ARG A 10 -1.64 -8.17 14.74
C ARG A 10 -1.23 -7.08 13.74
N GLU A 11 -0.01 -6.57 13.86
CA GLU A 11 0.52 -5.51 12.99
C GLU A 11 1.71 -5.99 12.15
N ILE A 12 1.85 -5.39 10.97
CA ILE A 12 3.07 -5.43 10.14
C ILE A 12 3.49 -4.00 9.83
N VAL A 13 4.76 -3.68 10.07
CA VAL A 13 5.39 -2.41 9.68
C VAL A 13 6.48 -2.69 8.66
N LEU A 14 6.38 -2.04 7.49
CA LEU A 14 7.38 -2.08 6.44
C LEU A 14 7.81 -0.65 6.12
N SER A 15 9.10 -0.44 5.91
CA SER A 15 9.61 0.86 5.47
C SER A 15 10.66 0.73 4.38
N ARG A 16 10.80 1.79 3.58
CA ARG A 16 11.84 1.92 2.57
C ARG A 16 12.16 3.39 2.33
N ILE A 17 13.46 3.70 2.24
CA ILE A 17 13.92 4.99 1.71
C ILE A 17 13.77 4.99 0.19
N VAL A 18 13.04 5.97 -0.32
CA VAL A 18 12.83 6.20 -1.75
C VAL A 18 13.66 7.41 -2.19
N ASN A 19 14.41 7.28 -3.28
CA ASN A 19 15.24 8.34 -3.86
C ASN A 19 14.40 9.32 -4.68
N GLY A 20 13.51 10.05 -4.02
CA GLY A 20 12.77 11.16 -4.59
C GLY A 20 12.12 12.03 -3.52
N PRO A 21 11.83 13.32 -3.82
CA PRO A 21 11.23 14.22 -2.87
C PRO A 21 9.80 13.79 -2.53
N ARG A 22 9.38 14.04 -1.29
CA ARG A 22 8.09 13.56 -0.74
C ARG A 22 6.88 13.80 -1.63
N ARG A 23 6.80 14.97 -2.27
CA ARG A 23 5.70 15.32 -3.21
C ARG A 23 5.58 14.34 -4.37
N LEU A 24 6.71 13.85 -4.88
CA LEU A 24 6.80 12.95 -6.02
C LEU A 24 6.38 11.54 -5.61
N VAL A 25 6.94 11.06 -4.50
CA VAL A 25 6.59 9.75 -3.93
C VAL A 25 5.10 9.69 -3.61
N PHE A 26 4.52 10.75 -3.02
CA PHE A 26 3.09 10.83 -2.76
C PHE A 26 2.26 10.80 -4.05
N LYS A 27 2.66 11.54 -5.09
CA LYS A 27 1.96 11.58 -6.38
C LYS A 27 1.87 10.20 -7.06
N ALA A 28 2.83 9.30 -6.81
CA ALA A 28 2.77 7.94 -7.33
C ALA A 28 1.55 7.12 -6.85
N PHE A 29 0.88 7.56 -5.78
CA PHE A 29 -0.33 6.94 -5.23
C PHE A 29 -1.64 7.59 -5.73
N THR A 30 -1.56 8.76 -6.36
CA THR A 30 -2.75 9.59 -6.61
C THR A 30 -3.41 9.34 -7.95
N GLU A 31 -2.78 8.57 -8.84
CA GLU A 31 -3.27 8.30 -10.18
C GLU A 31 -3.03 6.85 -10.62
N VAL A 32 -4.03 6.26 -11.28
CA VAL A 32 -3.99 4.87 -11.76
C VAL A 32 -2.79 4.61 -12.67
N ARG A 33 -2.41 5.58 -13.52
CA ARG A 33 -1.26 5.44 -14.42
C ARG A 33 0.05 5.17 -13.68
N HIS A 34 0.22 5.72 -12.47
CA HIS A 34 1.39 5.50 -11.64
C HIS A 34 1.26 4.18 -10.89
N LEU A 35 0.12 3.95 -10.23
CA LEU A 35 -0.16 2.71 -9.48
C LEU A 35 0.03 1.46 -10.34
N ALA A 36 -0.37 1.50 -11.61
CA ALA A 36 -0.22 0.39 -12.55
C ALA A 36 1.24 -0.04 -12.82
N GLN A 37 2.21 0.84 -12.56
CA GLN A 37 3.63 0.54 -12.81
C GLN A 37 4.27 -0.24 -11.66
N TRP A 38 3.82 -0.02 -10.43
CA TRP A 38 4.55 -0.46 -9.24
C TRP A 38 3.72 -1.17 -8.18
N TRP A 39 2.39 -0.99 -8.16
CA TRP A 39 1.57 -1.56 -7.09
C TRP A 39 1.48 -3.09 -7.19
N GLY A 40 1.83 -3.75 -6.10
CA GLY A 40 1.87 -5.20 -5.96
C GLY A 40 3.28 -5.80 -6.00
N PRO A 41 3.45 -7.08 -5.59
CA PRO A 41 4.74 -7.77 -5.59
C PRO A 41 5.36 -7.91 -6.98
N ASP A 42 6.58 -8.43 -7.07
CA ASP A 42 7.24 -8.63 -8.36
C ASP A 42 6.46 -9.62 -9.25
N GLY A 43 6.37 -9.31 -10.54
CA GLY A 43 5.61 -10.09 -11.52
C GLY A 43 4.10 -9.83 -11.54
N PHE A 44 3.56 -9.07 -10.57
CA PHE A 44 2.13 -8.73 -10.56
C PHE A 44 1.81 -7.53 -11.47
N THR A 45 0.64 -7.59 -12.10
CA THR A 45 0.03 -6.47 -12.82
C THR A 45 -1.32 -6.10 -12.22
N THR A 46 -1.85 -4.92 -12.52
CA THR A 46 -3.14 -4.46 -11.97
C THR A 46 -4.09 -4.01 -13.08
N THR A 47 -5.36 -4.41 -12.95
CA THR A 47 -6.47 -3.87 -13.74
C THR A 47 -7.37 -3.08 -12.81
N THR A 48 -7.50 -1.78 -13.06
CA THR A 48 -8.37 -0.91 -12.25
C THR A 48 -9.75 -0.79 -12.89
N ARG A 49 -10.79 -1.08 -12.11
CA ARG A 49 -12.19 -0.93 -12.51
C ARG A 49 -12.76 0.42 -12.13
N ALA A 50 -12.42 0.94 -10.95
CA ALA A 50 -12.83 2.27 -10.50
C ALA A 50 -11.75 2.85 -9.58
N PHE A 51 -11.54 4.17 -9.64
CA PHE A 51 -10.56 4.84 -8.79
C PHE A 51 -11.00 6.27 -8.47
N ALA A 52 -11.12 6.58 -7.19
CA ALA A 52 -11.42 7.92 -6.70
C ALA A 52 -10.48 8.27 -5.54
N PHE A 53 -9.36 8.93 -5.82
CA PHE A 53 -8.40 9.37 -4.80
C PHE A 53 -8.90 10.62 -4.06
N ARG A 54 -9.75 10.40 -3.06
CA ARG A 54 -10.27 11.40 -2.13
C ARG A 54 -10.78 10.69 -0.88
N GLU A 55 -10.98 11.41 0.22
CA GLU A 55 -11.61 10.83 1.41
C GLU A 55 -13.01 10.24 1.09
N GLY A 56 -13.25 9.03 1.57
CA GLY A 56 -14.43 8.22 1.26
C GLY A 56 -14.49 7.70 -0.18
N GLY A 57 -13.44 7.92 -0.98
CA GLY A 57 -13.31 7.36 -2.32
C GLY A 57 -12.81 5.92 -2.30
N ASP A 58 -13.14 5.19 -3.36
CA ASP A 58 -12.84 3.77 -3.51
C ASP A 58 -11.84 3.53 -4.67
N TRP A 59 -11.00 2.51 -4.53
CA TRP A 59 -10.23 1.89 -5.59
C TRP A 59 -10.61 0.41 -5.68
N ASP A 60 -11.28 0.04 -6.77
CA ASP A 60 -11.70 -1.32 -7.12
C ASP A 60 -10.77 -1.83 -8.22
N PHE A 61 -10.01 -2.88 -7.94
CA PHE A 61 -9.00 -3.40 -8.85
C PHE A 61 -8.75 -4.90 -8.67
N THR A 62 -8.22 -5.52 -9.71
CA THR A 62 -7.72 -6.90 -9.67
C THR A 62 -6.22 -6.88 -9.83
N MET A 63 -5.53 -7.60 -8.95
CA MET A 63 -4.12 -7.93 -9.10
C MET A 63 -3.99 -9.28 -9.79
N HIS A 64 -3.19 -9.35 -10.85
CA HIS A 64 -2.94 -10.57 -11.60
C HIS A 64 -1.57 -11.11 -11.22
N GLY A 65 -1.53 -12.31 -10.63
CA GLY A 65 -0.31 -13.01 -10.29
C GLY A 65 0.43 -13.56 -11.52
N PRO A 66 1.74 -13.79 -11.44
CA PRO A 66 2.54 -14.33 -12.55
C PRO A 66 2.15 -15.77 -12.93
N ASP A 67 1.45 -16.47 -12.04
CA ASP A 67 0.86 -17.81 -12.24
C ASP A 67 -0.50 -17.77 -12.95
N GLY A 68 -1.03 -16.57 -13.23
CA GLY A 68 -2.35 -16.36 -13.81
C GLY A 68 -3.48 -16.32 -12.78
N THR A 69 -3.19 -16.37 -11.48
CA THR A 69 -4.21 -16.26 -10.43
C THR A 69 -4.65 -14.80 -10.28
N ASP A 70 -5.97 -14.57 -10.26
CA ASP A 70 -6.57 -13.25 -10.06
C ASP A 70 -6.95 -13.01 -8.60
N PHE A 71 -6.57 -11.85 -8.09
CA PHE A 71 -6.86 -11.40 -6.73
C PHE A 71 -7.69 -10.12 -6.79
N PRO A 72 -9.01 -10.18 -6.53
CA PRO A 72 -9.83 -8.99 -6.38
C PRO A 72 -9.40 -8.20 -5.13
N ASN A 73 -9.36 -6.88 -5.25
CA ASN A 73 -8.95 -5.97 -4.20
C ASN A 73 -9.86 -4.74 -4.19
N TRP A 74 -10.16 -4.27 -2.99
CA TRP A 74 -10.93 -3.06 -2.74
C TRP A 74 -10.23 -2.23 -1.68
N ILE A 75 -9.92 -0.99 -2.01
CA ILE A 75 -9.39 0.00 -1.09
C ILE A 75 -10.40 1.13 -0.90
N THR A 76 -10.67 1.52 0.34
CA THR A 76 -11.39 2.76 0.65
C THR A 76 -10.45 3.73 1.35
N PHE A 77 -10.25 4.91 0.77
CA PHE A 77 -9.43 5.97 1.36
C PHE A 77 -10.18 6.64 2.51
N ARG A 78 -9.65 6.54 3.72
CA ARG A 78 -10.27 7.07 4.94
C ARG A 78 -9.85 8.50 5.23
N GLU A 79 -8.59 8.83 4.98
CA GLU A 79 -8.02 10.15 5.25
C GLU A 79 -6.85 10.41 4.31
N ILE A 80 -6.72 11.62 3.79
CA ILE A 80 -5.64 12.01 2.89
C ILE A 80 -5.08 13.36 3.33
N VAL A 81 -3.86 13.35 3.86
CA VAL A 81 -3.11 14.56 4.23
C VAL A 81 -1.95 14.68 3.27
N ALA A 82 -2.11 15.41 2.17
CA ALA A 82 -1.08 15.51 1.14
C ALA A 82 0.05 16.50 1.55
N PRO A 83 1.34 16.17 1.35
CA PRO A 83 1.92 14.90 0.86
C PRO A 83 2.43 14.00 2.01
N GLU A 84 1.79 14.02 3.17
CA GLU A 84 2.31 13.48 4.43
C GLU A 84 1.80 12.07 4.77
N ARG A 85 0.52 11.78 4.48
CA ARG A 85 -0.13 10.57 4.98
C ARG A 85 -1.35 10.16 4.17
N ILE A 86 -1.53 8.85 4.02
CA ILE A 86 -2.75 8.22 3.49
C ILE A 86 -3.22 7.18 4.51
N ARG A 87 -4.47 7.26 4.95
CA ARG A 87 -5.14 6.17 5.67
C ARG A 87 -6.11 5.48 4.76
N LEU A 88 -6.09 4.16 4.76
CA LEU A 88 -6.96 3.34 3.93
C LEU A 88 -7.38 2.07 4.64
N VAL A 89 -8.47 1.48 4.18
CA VAL A 89 -8.83 0.09 4.49
C VAL A 89 -8.75 -0.72 3.21
N HIS A 90 -8.26 -1.95 3.31
CA HIS A 90 -8.03 -2.82 2.15
C HIS A 90 -8.60 -4.22 2.44
N GLY A 91 -9.49 -4.69 1.57
CA GLY A 91 -10.03 -6.05 1.56
C GLY A 91 -10.21 -6.57 0.13
N THR A 92 -10.90 -7.69 -0.04
CA THR A 92 -11.16 -8.30 -1.35
C THR A 92 -12.34 -7.63 -2.09
N PHE A 93 -13.29 -7.06 -1.36
CA PHE A 93 -14.46 -6.35 -1.88
C PHE A 93 -14.90 -5.24 -0.92
N LYS A 94 -15.87 -4.42 -1.34
CA LYS A 94 -16.38 -3.33 -0.51
C LYS A 94 -16.97 -3.84 0.80
N ASP A 95 -16.56 -3.23 1.91
CA ASP A 95 -17.01 -3.58 3.28
C ASP A 95 -16.66 -5.01 3.73
N ASP A 96 -15.67 -5.65 3.10
CA ASP A 96 -15.14 -6.96 3.49
C ASP A 96 -14.86 -7.03 5.01
N PRO A 97 -15.44 -8.00 5.75
CA PRO A 97 -15.22 -8.14 7.19
C PRO A 97 -13.77 -8.47 7.55
N GLU A 98 -13.01 -9.07 6.63
CA GLU A 98 -11.60 -9.43 6.84
C GLU A 98 -10.63 -8.30 6.45
N ARG A 99 -11.14 -7.14 6.00
CA ARG A 99 -10.29 -5.99 5.65
C ARG A 99 -9.33 -5.60 6.77
N PHE A 100 -8.16 -5.10 6.38
CA PHE A 100 -7.19 -4.53 7.30
C PHE A 100 -7.11 -3.01 7.15
N ASP A 101 -6.70 -2.33 8.22
CA ASP A 101 -6.39 -0.91 8.23
C ASP A 101 -4.92 -0.71 7.83
N GLN A 102 -4.64 0.28 7.00
CA GLN A 102 -3.28 0.67 6.65
C GLN A 102 -3.08 2.18 6.75
N VAL A 103 -1.95 2.57 7.33
CA VAL A 103 -1.45 3.94 7.34
C VAL A 103 -0.14 3.98 6.58
N ILE A 104 -0.08 4.83 5.56
CA ILE A 104 1.11 5.12 4.79
C ILE A 104 1.60 6.51 5.19
N THR A 105 2.82 6.59 5.71
CA THR A 105 3.43 7.84 6.17
C THR A 105 4.63 8.19 5.30
N PHE A 106 4.73 9.45 4.89
CA PHE A 106 5.78 9.97 4.03
C PHE A 106 6.60 11.00 4.80
N THR A 107 7.77 10.60 5.28
CA THR A 107 8.68 11.46 6.02
C THR A 107 9.68 12.11 5.07
N ASP A 108 9.73 13.45 5.09
CA ASP A 108 10.62 14.25 4.26
C ASP A 108 12.06 14.17 4.75
N LEU A 109 12.98 13.72 3.88
CA LEU A 109 14.42 13.69 4.12
C LEU A 109 15.17 14.57 3.10
N GLY A 110 14.50 15.56 2.52
CA GLY A 110 15.00 16.43 1.45
C GLY A 110 14.78 15.81 0.07
N GLU A 111 15.86 15.40 -0.58
CA GLU A 111 15.80 14.74 -1.89
C GLU A 111 15.35 13.27 -1.82
N ARG A 112 15.07 12.78 -0.61
CA ARG A 112 14.62 11.41 -0.35
C ARG A 112 13.39 11.43 0.55
N THR A 113 12.67 10.32 0.55
CA THR A 113 11.50 10.12 1.41
C THR A 113 11.66 8.81 2.17
N ASP A 114 11.47 8.83 3.48
CA ASP A 114 11.24 7.61 4.23
C ASP A 114 9.75 7.27 4.18
N LEU A 115 9.42 6.17 3.53
CA LEU A 115 8.07 5.69 3.33
C LEU A 115 7.82 4.52 4.28
N GLU A 116 6.87 4.68 5.20
CA GLU A 116 6.44 3.64 6.13
C GLU A 116 5.00 3.22 5.82
N MET A 117 4.77 1.91 5.70
CA MET A 117 3.47 1.28 5.64
C MET A 117 3.24 0.49 6.93
N ARG A 118 2.29 0.94 7.74
CA ARG A 118 1.81 0.24 8.93
C ARG A 118 0.46 -0.39 8.63
N THR A 119 0.38 -1.71 8.69
CA THR A 119 -0.83 -2.50 8.42
C THR A 119 -1.29 -3.20 9.68
N VAL A 120 -2.55 -3.00 10.07
CA VAL A 120 -3.17 -3.60 11.25
C VAL A 120 -4.29 -4.54 10.81
N PHE A 121 -4.12 -5.82 11.12
CA PHE A 121 -5.06 -6.89 10.77
C PHE A 121 -6.19 -7.01 11.80
N PRO A 122 -7.37 -7.52 11.44
CA PRO A 122 -8.48 -7.66 12.38
C PRO A 122 -8.14 -8.58 13.56
N THR A 123 -7.32 -9.61 13.33
CA THR A 123 -6.84 -10.53 14.37
C THR A 123 -5.39 -10.94 14.12
N LYS A 124 -4.69 -11.41 15.17
CA LYS A 124 -3.39 -12.05 15.05
C LYS A 124 -3.42 -13.25 14.09
N ALA A 125 -4.46 -14.09 14.19
CA ALA A 125 -4.62 -15.26 13.34
C ALA A 125 -4.71 -14.89 11.85
N HIS A 126 -5.41 -13.80 11.53
CA HIS A 126 -5.47 -13.31 10.15
C HIS A 126 -4.09 -12.79 9.69
N LYS A 127 -3.38 -12.01 10.53
CA LYS A 127 -1.99 -11.61 10.22
C LYS A 127 -1.10 -12.82 9.92
N ASP A 128 -1.09 -13.81 10.82
CA ASP A 128 -0.24 -14.99 10.66
C ASP A 128 -0.59 -15.77 9.38
N LEU A 129 -1.89 -15.94 9.08
CA LEU A 129 -2.36 -16.58 7.86
C LEU A 129 -1.82 -15.90 6.60
N VAL A 130 -1.93 -14.57 6.50
CA VAL A 130 -1.47 -13.86 5.30
C VAL A 130 0.04 -13.82 5.17
N VAL A 131 0.75 -13.83 6.29
CA VAL A 131 2.22 -13.90 6.30
C VAL A 131 2.68 -15.28 5.84
N GLU A 132 2.11 -16.35 6.38
CA GLU A 132 2.53 -17.72 6.11
C GLU A 132 2.07 -18.23 4.74
N GLN A 133 0.82 -17.94 4.34
CA GLN A 133 0.26 -18.48 3.11
C GLN A 133 0.49 -17.60 1.88
N TYR A 134 0.46 -16.27 2.06
CA TYR A 134 0.56 -15.32 0.95
C TYR A 134 1.87 -14.54 0.93
N GLY A 135 2.77 -14.78 1.90
CA GLY A 135 4.07 -14.12 1.95
C GLY A 135 3.96 -12.60 2.10
N ALA A 136 2.93 -12.10 2.79
CA ALA A 136 2.57 -10.67 2.80
C ALA A 136 3.73 -9.72 3.16
N VAL A 137 4.63 -10.13 4.05
CA VAL A 137 5.83 -9.34 4.41
C VAL A 137 6.75 -9.18 3.21
N GLU A 138 7.05 -10.27 2.51
CA GLU A 138 7.96 -10.24 1.37
C GLU A 138 7.31 -9.55 0.17
N GLY A 139 6.03 -9.85 -0.11
CA GLY A 139 5.27 -9.16 -1.16
C GLY A 139 5.17 -7.65 -0.93
N GLY A 140 5.00 -7.21 0.33
CA GLY A 140 5.03 -5.79 0.69
C GLY A 140 6.40 -5.14 0.48
N ARG A 141 7.50 -5.84 0.82
CA ARG A 141 8.87 -5.36 0.56
C ARG A 141 9.15 -5.20 -0.93
N GLN A 142 8.69 -6.15 -1.75
CA GLN A 142 8.79 -6.08 -3.21
C GLN A 142 7.97 -4.91 -3.76
N THR A 143 6.74 -4.72 -3.27
CA THR A 143 5.88 -3.59 -3.65
C THR A 143 6.57 -2.25 -3.39
N LEU A 144 7.15 -2.06 -2.19
CA LEU A 144 7.93 -0.85 -1.88
C LEU A 144 9.18 -0.72 -2.75
N GLY A 145 9.80 -1.84 -3.12
CA GLY A 145 10.95 -1.84 -4.02
C GLY A 145 10.61 -1.43 -5.45
N ARG A 146 9.48 -1.90 -5.98
CA ARG A 146 8.96 -1.47 -7.28
C ARG A 146 8.63 0.02 -7.28
N LEU A 147 8.06 0.55 -6.20
CA LEU A 147 7.84 2.00 -6.08
C LEU A 147 9.16 2.76 -6.13
N ALA A 148 10.16 2.33 -5.38
CA ALA A 148 11.47 3.00 -5.36
C ALA A 148 12.11 3.03 -6.76
N ALA A 149 12.10 1.88 -7.46
CA ALA A 149 12.61 1.79 -8.83
C ALA A 149 11.80 2.65 -9.81
N TYR A 150 10.48 2.72 -9.65
CA TYR A 150 9.61 3.56 -10.47
C TYR A 150 9.95 5.05 -10.34
N ILE A 151 10.13 5.53 -9.11
CA ILE A 151 10.51 6.92 -8.82
C ILE A 151 11.90 7.25 -9.40
N GLU A 152 12.88 6.36 -9.22
CA GLU A 152 14.24 6.55 -9.75
C GLU A 152 14.26 6.65 -11.28
N LYS A 153 13.40 5.87 -11.96
CA LYS A 153 13.32 5.87 -13.42
C LYS A 153 12.65 7.13 -13.96
N GLU A 154 11.53 7.54 -13.35
CA GLU A 154 10.66 8.53 -13.98
C GLU A 154 10.99 9.97 -13.61
N GLY A 155 11.75 10.25 -12.53
CA GLY A 155 12.38 11.55 -12.19
C GLY A 155 11.46 12.78 -12.00
N GLU A 156 10.30 12.78 -12.62
CA GLU A 156 9.33 13.87 -12.81
C GLU A 156 7.95 13.28 -13.17
N ILE A 157 7.41 12.37 -12.35
CA ILE A 157 6.00 11.94 -12.49
C ILE A 157 5.01 13.06 -12.22
#